data_AF-A0A6I2WS13-F1
#
_entry.id   AF-A0A6I2WS13-F1
#
_cell.length_a   1.000
_cell.length_b   1.000
_cell.length_c   1.000
_cell.angle_alpha   90.00
_cell.angle_beta   90.00
_cell.angle_gamma   90.00
#
_symmetry.space_group_name_H-M   'P 1'
#
loop_
_entity.id
_entity.type
_entity.pdbx_description
1 polymer ?
#
loop_
_entity_poly.entity_id
_entity_poly.type
_entity_poly.pdbx_seq_one_letter_code
_entity_poly.pdbx_strand_id
1 'polypeptide(L)'
;MAPHYVGDKPFSNIPGSIPTVIVEGEDTGKIPSVNVDQILGAQLAVEHLISLGHKRIAHISGPENWFETQKRIEGWKCALEKSKLSIKSLVAGDWSARSGYAATKEILKDPKVTAIFAGNDSMALGALKALSEAKIAVPEEMSLVGFDNLPESEFLVPELTTVVQDFQEVGTRSLDMLVAQIEGKKISTKRLAITPTLAIRASTAKAPHK
;
A
#
# COMPACT_ATOMS: atom_id res chain seq x y z
N MET A 1 9.68 6.88 10.85
CA MET A 1 10.29 5.56 11.11
C MET A 1 9.44 4.90 12.17
N ALA A 2 8.46 4.07 11.78
CA ALA A 2 7.73 3.27 12.76
C ALA A 2 8.71 2.26 13.38
N PRO A 3 8.66 2.01 14.70
CA PRO A 3 9.58 1.09 15.34
C PRO A 3 9.45 -0.31 14.75
N HIS A 4 10.60 -0.84 14.30
CA HIS A 4 10.73 -2.23 13.89
C HIS A 4 10.54 -3.14 15.11
N TYR A 5 9.59 -4.07 15.04
CA TYR A 5 9.55 -5.18 15.98
C TYR A 5 10.50 -6.27 15.51
N VAL A 6 11.58 -6.46 16.27
CA VAL A 6 12.48 -7.61 16.18
C VAL A 6 12.16 -8.48 17.40
N GLY A 7 11.33 -9.52 17.22
CA GLY A 7 10.97 -10.49 18.26
C GLY A 7 9.70 -11.28 17.94
N ASP A 8 9.61 -12.51 18.47
CA ASP A 8 8.57 -13.50 18.09
C ASP A 8 7.13 -13.12 18.51
N LYS A 9 6.93 -12.10 19.36
CA LYS A 9 5.61 -11.67 19.85
C LYS A 9 5.59 -10.18 20.22
N PRO A 10 5.27 -9.26 19.30
CA PRO A 10 4.97 -7.89 19.70
C PRO A 10 3.81 -7.94 20.71
N PHE A 11 3.85 -7.08 21.73
CA PHE A 11 2.82 -6.94 22.77
C PHE A 11 2.74 -8.03 23.85
N SER A 12 3.62 -9.05 23.87
CA SER A 12 3.61 -10.07 24.95
C SER A 12 3.90 -9.53 26.34
N ASN A 13 4.54 -8.36 26.43
CA ASN A 13 4.98 -7.75 27.69
C ASN A 13 4.00 -6.69 28.21
N ILE A 14 2.89 -6.44 27.52
CA ILE A 14 1.87 -5.49 27.99
C ILE A 14 1.04 -6.19 29.08
N PRO A 15 0.97 -5.66 30.31
CA PRO A 15 0.11 -6.22 31.35
C PRO A 15 -1.35 -6.23 30.90
N GLY A 16 -2.06 -7.35 31.11
CA GLY A 16 -3.47 -7.46 30.73
C GLY A 16 -4.43 -6.51 31.47
N SER A 17 -3.94 -5.80 32.49
CA SER A 17 -4.67 -4.75 33.21
C SER A 17 -4.66 -3.40 32.51
N ILE A 18 -3.85 -3.21 31.46
CA ILE A 18 -3.75 -1.95 30.73
C ILE A 18 -4.63 -2.02 29.47
N PRO A 19 -5.67 -1.17 29.36
CA PRO A 19 -6.45 -1.03 28.13
C PRO A 19 -5.55 -0.77 26.93
N THR A 20 -5.64 -1.62 25.91
CA THR A 20 -4.71 -1.60 24.77
C THR A 20 -5.46 -1.85 23.46
N VAL A 21 -5.11 -1.10 22.43
CA VAL A 21 -5.58 -1.29 21.05
C VAL A 21 -4.37 -1.21 20.12
N ILE A 22 -4.26 -2.13 19.17
CA ILE A 22 -3.21 -2.11 18.13
C ILE A 22 -3.72 -1.26 16.95
N VAL A 23 -2.89 -0.34 16.48
CA VAL A 23 -3.17 0.51 15.33
C VAL A 23 -2.19 0.18 14.21
N GLU A 24 -2.69 -0.32 13.09
CA GLU A 24 -1.91 -0.87 11.98
C GLU A 24 -0.98 -2.03 12.42
N GLY A 25 -1.14 -3.20 11.80
CA GLY A 25 -0.30 -4.36 12.08
C GLY A 25 -1.06 -5.69 12.18
N GLU A 26 -0.40 -6.72 12.66
CA GLU A 26 -0.96 -8.07 12.66
C GLU A 26 -2.10 -8.24 13.69
N ASP A 27 -3.14 -9.00 13.31
CA ASP A 27 -4.19 -9.42 14.24
C ASP A 27 -3.65 -10.52 15.17
N THR A 28 -3.48 -10.18 16.45
CA THR A 28 -3.01 -11.14 17.46
C THR A 28 -4.13 -12.04 18.01
N GLY A 29 -5.40 -11.74 17.69
CA GLY A 29 -6.59 -12.39 18.25
C GLY A 29 -6.82 -12.15 19.75
N LYS A 30 -5.89 -11.49 20.43
CA LYS A 30 -5.91 -11.25 21.88
C LYS A 30 -6.14 -9.79 22.22
N ILE A 31 -5.53 -8.89 21.44
CA ILE A 31 -5.66 -7.45 21.60
C ILE A 31 -6.48 -6.95 20.40
N PRO A 32 -7.53 -6.14 20.64
CA PRO A 32 -8.28 -5.52 19.55
C PRO A 32 -7.34 -4.72 18.63
N SER A 33 -7.59 -4.78 17.34
CA SER A 33 -6.81 -4.06 16.33
C SER A 33 -7.72 -3.32 15.36
N VAL A 34 -7.28 -2.13 14.93
CA VAL A 34 -7.92 -1.33 13.89
C VAL A 34 -6.88 -1.00 12.83
N ASN A 35 -7.13 -1.45 11.60
CA ASN A 35 -6.22 -1.24 10.48
C ASN A 35 -7.00 -0.96 9.20
N VAL A 36 -6.33 -0.45 8.17
CA VAL A 36 -6.87 -0.49 6.80
C VAL A 36 -6.79 -1.92 6.22
N ASP A 37 -7.73 -2.28 5.35
CA ASP A 37 -7.64 -3.50 4.54
C ASP A 37 -6.59 -3.37 3.44
N GLN A 38 -5.35 -3.72 3.79
CA GLN A 38 -4.19 -3.64 2.91
C GLN A 38 -4.30 -4.55 1.66
N ILE A 39 -4.99 -5.69 1.77
CA ILE A 39 -5.19 -6.61 0.63
C ILE A 39 -6.16 -5.97 -0.35
N LEU A 40 -7.31 -5.50 0.15
CA LEU A 40 -8.32 -4.85 -0.68
C LEU A 40 -7.76 -3.58 -1.34
N GLY A 41 -7.00 -2.77 -0.61
CA GLY A 41 -6.35 -1.58 -1.17
C GLY A 41 -5.45 -1.91 -2.35
N ALA A 42 -4.60 -2.94 -2.23
CA ALA A 42 -3.74 -3.38 -3.32
C ALA A 42 -4.54 -3.98 -4.49
N GLN A 43 -5.64 -4.70 -4.21
CA GLN A 43 -6.54 -5.17 -5.26
C GLN A 43 -7.15 -4.00 -6.04
N LEU A 44 -7.69 -2.99 -5.37
CA LEU A 44 -8.27 -1.80 -6.02
C LEU A 44 -7.27 -1.11 -6.95
N ALA A 45 -6.03 -0.90 -6.48
CA ALA A 45 -4.97 -0.28 -7.29
C ALA A 45 -4.66 -1.08 -8.56
N VAL A 46 -4.54 -2.40 -8.43
CA VAL A 46 -4.10 -3.28 -9.52
C VAL A 46 -5.25 -3.58 -10.48
N GLU A 47 -6.47 -3.78 -9.97
CA GLU A 47 -7.69 -3.95 -10.77
C GLU A 47 -7.98 -2.68 -11.60
N HIS A 48 -7.73 -1.48 -11.05
CA HIS A 48 -7.79 -0.24 -11.82
C HIS A 48 -6.82 -0.27 -13.02
N LEU A 49 -5.55 -0.60 -12.80
CA LEU A 49 -4.57 -0.73 -13.88
C LEU A 49 -4.95 -1.80 -14.91
N ILE A 50 -5.47 -2.95 -14.47
CA ILE A 50 -5.96 -4.01 -15.36
C ILE A 50 -7.14 -3.51 -16.20
N SER A 51 -8.07 -2.76 -15.60
CA SER A 51 -9.23 -2.19 -16.29
C SER A 51 -8.84 -1.20 -17.41
N LEU A 52 -7.68 -0.54 -17.25
CA LEU A 52 -7.08 0.33 -18.26
C LEU A 52 -6.32 -0.45 -19.36
N GLY A 53 -6.28 -1.78 -19.28
CA GLY A 53 -5.69 -2.67 -20.28
C GLY A 53 -4.25 -3.06 -20.01
N HIS A 54 -3.67 -2.71 -18.85
CA HIS A 54 -2.29 -3.08 -18.53
C HIS A 54 -2.19 -4.58 -18.24
N LYS A 55 -1.28 -5.26 -18.95
CA LYS A 55 -1.04 -6.71 -18.81
C LYS A 55 0.21 -7.07 -18.03
N ARG A 56 1.12 -6.11 -17.88
CA ARG A 56 2.38 -6.27 -17.14
C ARG A 56 2.56 -5.12 -16.18
N ILE A 57 2.18 -5.39 -14.94
CA ILE A 57 2.12 -4.45 -13.84
C ILE A 57 3.21 -4.82 -12.85
N ALA A 58 4.18 -3.94 -12.67
CA ALA A 58 5.20 -4.10 -11.65
C ALA A 58 4.70 -3.66 -10.27
N HIS A 59 5.25 -4.25 -9.21
CA HIS A 59 5.02 -3.82 -7.85
C HIS A 59 6.36 -3.44 -7.20
N ILE A 60 6.42 -2.22 -6.66
CA ILE A 60 7.50 -1.79 -5.77
C ILE A 60 7.00 -2.02 -4.34
N SER A 61 7.45 -3.09 -3.68
CA SER A 61 7.01 -3.39 -2.32
C SER A 61 7.81 -2.62 -1.28
N GLY A 62 7.37 -2.63 -0.02
CA GLY A 62 8.23 -2.22 1.10
C GLY A 62 9.17 -3.34 1.58
N PRO A 63 9.76 -3.20 2.77
CA PRO A 63 10.57 -4.23 3.41
C PRO A 63 9.73 -5.49 3.70
N GLU A 64 10.30 -6.66 3.43
CA GLU A 64 9.58 -7.94 3.47
C GLU A 64 9.02 -8.29 4.85
N ASN A 65 9.65 -7.84 5.93
CA ASN A 65 9.22 -8.16 7.30
C ASN A 65 8.06 -7.30 7.82
N TRP A 66 7.44 -6.47 6.98
CA TRP A 66 6.31 -5.63 7.37
C TRP A 66 4.98 -6.27 6.99
N PHE A 67 4.01 -6.19 7.90
CA PHE A 67 2.68 -6.72 7.70
C PHE A 67 2.02 -6.11 6.45
N GLU A 68 2.13 -4.79 6.29
CA GLU A 68 1.57 -4.04 5.17
C GLU A 68 2.20 -4.47 3.85
N THR A 69 3.53 -4.67 3.83
CA THR A 69 4.24 -5.21 2.66
C THR A 69 3.65 -6.54 2.25
N GLN A 70 3.56 -7.49 3.18
CA GLN A 70 3.08 -8.84 2.88
C GLN A 70 1.64 -8.81 2.35
N LYS A 71 0.78 -8.01 2.97
CA LYS A 71 -0.63 -7.89 2.57
C LYS A 71 -0.83 -7.18 1.23
N ARG A 72 -0.03 -6.14 0.94
CA ARG A 72 -0.06 -5.47 -0.37
C ARG A 72 0.47 -6.38 -1.48
N ILE A 73 1.52 -7.18 -1.21
CA ILE A 73 2.00 -8.21 -2.14
C ILE A 73 0.92 -9.26 -2.40
N GLU A 74 0.22 -9.71 -1.35
CA GLU A 74 -0.90 -10.67 -1.46
C GLU A 74 -2.02 -10.13 -2.35
N GLY A 75 -2.47 -8.90 -2.12
CA GLY A 75 -3.50 -8.25 -2.93
C GLY A 75 -3.09 -8.07 -4.40
N TRP A 76 -1.84 -7.65 -4.65
CA TRP A 76 -1.29 -7.53 -6.01
C TRP A 76 -1.27 -8.87 -6.74
N LYS A 77 -0.77 -9.94 -6.11
CA LYS A 77 -0.76 -11.29 -6.69
C LYS A 77 -2.17 -11.77 -7.00
N CYS A 78 -3.09 -11.61 -6.05
CA CYS A 78 -4.48 -12.05 -6.20
C CYS A 78 -5.17 -11.38 -7.40
N ALA A 79 -5.01 -10.06 -7.57
CA ALA A 79 -5.61 -9.32 -8.69
C ALA A 79 -5.03 -9.78 -10.05
N LEU A 80 -3.72 -10.01 -10.13
CA LEU A 80 -3.08 -10.53 -11.34
C LEU A 80 -3.54 -11.96 -11.67
N GLU A 81 -3.60 -12.85 -10.68
CA GLU A 81 -4.02 -14.24 -10.83
C GLU A 81 -5.47 -14.36 -11.32
N LYS A 82 -6.39 -13.61 -10.71
CA LYS A 82 -7.80 -13.52 -11.14
C LYS A 82 -7.91 -13.14 -12.62
N SER A 83 -7.00 -12.30 -13.10
CA SER A 83 -6.95 -11.83 -14.50
C SER A 83 -6.02 -12.66 -15.39
N LYS A 84 -5.44 -13.76 -14.88
CA LYS A 84 -4.50 -14.65 -15.59
C LYS A 84 -3.26 -13.91 -16.13
N LEU A 85 -2.79 -12.89 -15.40
CA LEU A 85 -1.61 -12.10 -15.72
C LEU A 85 -0.37 -12.61 -14.98
N SER A 86 0.82 -12.28 -15.50
CA SER A 86 2.08 -12.80 -14.97
C SER A 86 2.57 -12.05 -13.73
N ILE A 87 2.89 -12.79 -12.67
CA ILE A 87 3.56 -12.29 -11.45
C ILE A 87 5.08 -12.35 -11.65
N LYS A 88 5.70 -11.34 -12.26
CA LYS A 88 7.14 -11.36 -12.59
C LYS A 88 7.94 -10.11 -12.19
N SER A 89 7.27 -9.04 -11.80
CA SER A 89 7.89 -7.71 -11.67
C SER A 89 7.73 -7.16 -10.26
N LEU A 90 8.15 -7.92 -9.25
CA LEU A 90 8.19 -7.50 -7.86
C LEU A 90 9.61 -7.03 -7.51
N VAL A 91 9.74 -5.80 -7.02
CA VAL A 91 11.03 -5.25 -6.57
C VAL A 91 10.85 -4.66 -5.17
N ALA A 92 11.70 -5.06 -4.22
CA ALA A 92 11.63 -4.58 -2.86
C ALA A 92 12.22 -3.16 -2.72
N GLY A 93 11.53 -2.32 -1.98
CA GLY A 93 11.98 -1.02 -1.50
C GLY A 93 11.94 -0.94 0.03
N ASP A 94 12.04 0.28 0.54
CA ASP A 94 12.19 0.56 1.97
C ASP A 94 11.23 1.67 2.49
N TRP A 95 10.16 1.93 1.73
CA TRP A 95 9.21 3.03 1.92
C TRP A 95 9.73 4.43 1.60
N SER A 96 11.01 4.61 1.28
CA SER A 96 11.58 5.90 0.89
C SER A 96 11.47 6.18 -0.61
N ALA A 97 11.44 7.46 -0.98
CA ALA A 97 11.55 7.86 -2.38
C ALA A 97 12.86 7.37 -3.04
N ARG A 98 13.94 7.24 -2.27
CA ARG A 98 15.23 6.74 -2.80
C ARG A 98 15.12 5.29 -3.26
N SER A 99 14.44 4.43 -2.50
CA SER A 99 14.24 3.04 -2.91
C SER A 99 13.25 2.92 -4.06
N GLY A 100 12.18 3.73 -4.08
CA GLY A 100 11.27 3.80 -5.23
C GLY A 100 11.98 4.17 -6.54
N TYR A 101 12.91 5.12 -6.48
CA TYR A 101 13.76 5.49 -7.62
C TYR A 101 14.64 4.33 -8.09
N ALA A 102 15.34 3.66 -7.18
CA ALA A 102 16.21 2.53 -7.50
C ALA A 102 15.42 1.34 -8.06
N ALA A 103 14.29 0.99 -7.43
CA ALA A 103 13.42 -0.09 -7.86
C ALA A 103 12.84 0.17 -9.25
N THR A 104 12.48 1.41 -9.55
CA THR A 104 11.98 1.79 -10.88
C THR A 104 13.04 1.59 -11.95
N LYS A 105 14.30 1.94 -11.69
CA LYS A 105 15.40 1.65 -12.64
C LYS A 105 15.54 0.15 -12.94
N GLU A 106 15.34 -0.70 -11.94
CA GLU A 106 15.34 -2.15 -12.14
C GLU A 106 14.13 -2.63 -12.94
N ILE A 107 12.94 -2.09 -12.67
CA ILE A 107 11.72 -2.38 -13.42
C ILE A 107 11.88 -2.03 -14.91
N LEU A 108 12.53 -0.90 -15.22
CA LEU A 108 12.74 -0.44 -16.59
C LEU A 108 13.65 -1.34 -17.43
N LYS A 109 14.33 -2.33 -16.83
CA LYS A 109 15.05 -3.37 -17.59
C LYS A 109 14.09 -4.32 -18.34
N ASP A 110 12.81 -4.41 -17.94
CA ASP A 110 11.78 -5.12 -18.70
C ASP A 110 10.91 -4.10 -19.49
N PRO A 111 11.16 -3.93 -20.80
CA PRO A 111 10.43 -2.95 -21.62
C PRO A 111 8.96 -3.33 -21.86
N LYS A 112 8.50 -4.49 -21.38
CA LYS A 112 7.08 -4.88 -21.48
C LYS A 112 6.25 -4.30 -20.34
N VAL A 113 6.86 -3.84 -19.25
CA VAL A 113 6.13 -3.21 -18.13
C VAL A 113 5.54 -1.89 -18.61
N THR A 114 4.27 -1.65 -18.31
CA THR A 114 3.55 -0.42 -18.69
C THR A 114 2.79 0.21 -17.53
N ALA A 115 2.81 -0.43 -16.36
CA ALA A 115 2.29 0.16 -15.15
C ALA A 115 3.08 -0.27 -13.92
N ILE A 116 3.15 0.62 -12.94
CA ILE A 116 3.78 0.39 -11.64
C ILE A 116 2.73 0.63 -10.54
N PHE A 117 2.59 -0.35 -9.64
CA PHE A 117 1.96 -0.18 -8.35
C PHE A 117 3.06 0.01 -7.29
N ALA A 118 3.24 1.24 -6.83
CA ALA A 118 4.16 1.56 -5.75
C ALA A 118 3.48 1.32 -4.40
N GLY A 119 4.19 0.61 -3.52
CA GLY A 119 3.69 0.21 -2.22
C GLY A 119 3.37 1.39 -1.31
N ASN A 120 3.91 2.60 -1.56
CA ASN A 120 3.43 3.84 -0.95
C ASN A 120 3.71 5.07 -1.85
N ASP A 121 3.13 6.21 -1.47
CA ASP A 121 3.27 7.48 -2.22
C ASP A 121 4.70 8.01 -2.21
N SER A 122 5.47 7.79 -1.13
CA SER A 122 6.89 8.16 -1.08
C SER A 122 7.72 7.40 -2.12
N MET A 123 7.54 6.08 -2.25
CA MET A 123 8.20 5.31 -3.31
C MET A 123 7.67 5.68 -4.70
N ALA A 124 6.38 6.03 -4.83
CA ALA A 124 5.81 6.53 -6.08
C ALA A 124 6.48 7.84 -6.53
N LEU A 125 6.75 8.77 -5.60
CA LEU A 125 7.53 9.99 -5.87
C LEU A 125 8.92 9.65 -6.42
N GLY A 126 9.58 8.66 -5.81
CA GLY A 126 10.84 8.12 -6.32
C GLY A 126 10.74 7.57 -7.75
N ALA A 127 9.66 6.84 -8.03
CA ALA A 127 9.39 6.29 -9.35
C ALA A 127 9.19 7.38 -10.40
N LEU A 128 8.43 8.44 -10.10
CA LEU A 128 8.27 9.59 -10.99
C LEU A 128 9.61 10.22 -11.37
N LYS A 129 10.53 10.36 -10.40
CA LYS A 129 11.87 10.87 -10.66
C LYS A 129 12.66 9.97 -11.61
N ALA A 130 12.61 8.66 -11.42
CA ALA A 130 13.31 7.70 -12.29
C ALA A 130 12.73 7.68 -13.71
N LEU A 131 11.41 7.71 -13.85
CA LEU A 131 10.71 7.75 -15.14
C LEU A 131 11.03 9.04 -15.90
N SER A 132 11.01 10.18 -15.21
CA SER A 132 11.37 11.48 -15.78
C SER A 132 12.81 11.50 -16.32
N GLU A 133 13.78 10.97 -15.57
CA GLU A 133 15.18 10.88 -16.02
C GLU A 133 15.36 9.92 -17.21
N ALA A 134 14.56 8.86 -17.25
CA ALA A 134 14.50 7.93 -18.38
C ALA A 134 13.72 8.48 -19.57
N LYS A 135 13.13 9.69 -19.45
CA LYS A 135 12.24 10.32 -20.46
C LYS A 135 11.03 9.47 -20.82
N ILE A 136 10.49 8.74 -19.85
CA ILE A 136 9.27 7.94 -19.99
C ILE A 136 8.11 8.78 -19.48
N ALA A 137 7.13 9.03 -20.34
CA ALA A 137 5.97 9.84 -20.01
C ALA A 137 5.02 9.09 -19.04
N VAL A 138 4.54 9.81 -18.03
CA VAL A 138 3.48 9.37 -17.12
C VAL A 138 2.30 10.34 -17.34
N PRO A 139 1.10 9.84 -17.68
CA PRO A 139 0.70 8.43 -17.72
C PRO A 139 0.85 7.72 -19.08
N GLU A 140 1.28 8.39 -20.15
CA GLU A 140 1.10 7.92 -21.52
C GLU A 140 1.88 6.64 -21.85
N GLU A 141 3.10 6.51 -21.32
CA GLU A 141 3.95 5.32 -21.54
C GLU A 141 3.99 4.40 -20.32
N MET A 142 3.89 4.98 -19.13
CA MET A 142 3.87 4.27 -17.85
C MET A 142 2.78 4.84 -16.95
N SER A 143 1.79 4.01 -16.60
CA SER A 143 0.85 4.34 -15.52
C SER A 143 1.50 4.10 -14.15
N LEU A 144 1.21 4.95 -13.17
CA LEU A 144 1.73 4.84 -11.80
C LEU A 144 0.58 4.99 -10.79
N VAL A 145 0.48 4.03 -9.86
CA VAL A 145 -0.43 4.09 -8.72
C VAL A 145 0.38 4.02 -7.43
N GLY A 146 0.11 4.92 -6.49
CA GLY A 146 0.67 4.92 -5.14
C GLY A 146 -0.24 4.26 -4.10
N PHE A 147 0.07 4.51 -2.83
CA PHE A 147 -0.69 4.07 -1.68
C PHE A 147 -0.40 5.04 -0.54
N ASP A 148 -1.42 5.55 0.17
CA ASP A 148 -1.41 6.38 1.39
C ASP A 148 -2.29 7.62 1.23
N ASN A 149 -2.37 8.18 0.02
CA ASN A 149 -2.99 9.49 -0.25
C ASN A 149 -2.38 10.61 0.60
N LEU A 150 -1.05 10.73 0.53
CA LEU A 150 -0.35 11.85 1.16
C LEU A 150 -0.84 13.19 0.59
N PRO A 151 -0.86 14.27 1.39
CA PRO A 151 -1.28 15.59 0.90
C PRO A 151 -0.51 16.04 -0.34
N GLU A 152 0.78 15.68 -0.45
CA GLU A 152 1.64 16.02 -1.57
C GLU A 152 1.22 15.33 -2.88
N SER A 153 0.48 14.22 -2.81
CA SER A 153 0.09 13.40 -3.97
C SER A 153 -0.75 14.18 -5.00
N GLU A 154 -1.50 15.20 -4.57
CA GLU A 154 -2.26 16.12 -5.42
C GLU A 154 -1.40 17.17 -6.13
N PHE A 155 -0.17 17.36 -5.68
CA PHE A 155 0.74 18.38 -6.21
C PHE A 155 1.92 17.78 -6.97
N LEU A 156 1.97 16.45 -7.09
CA LEU A 156 2.93 15.77 -7.95
C LEU A 156 2.61 16.06 -9.42
N VAL A 157 3.63 15.90 -10.27
CA VAL A 157 3.49 16.08 -11.71
C VAL A 157 3.82 14.75 -12.41
N PRO A 158 2.81 14.04 -12.95
CA PRO A 158 1.36 14.30 -12.83
C PRO A 158 0.81 14.01 -11.42
N GLU A 159 -0.41 14.48 -11.13
CA GLU A 159 -1.10 14.19 -9.88
C GLU A 159 -1.25 12.67 -9.69
N LEU A 160 -0.90 12.18 -8.50
CA LEU A 160 -0.77 10.75 -8.26
C LEU A 160 -2.12 10.10 -7.93
N THR A 161 -2.50 9.14 -8.76
CA THR A 161 -3.53 8.14 -8.44
C THR A 161 -3.03 7.28 -7.29
N THR A 162 -3.80 7.15 -6.21
CA THR A 162 -3.34 6.49 -4.98
C THR A 162 -4.48 5.90 -4.17
N VAL A 163 -4.18 4.84 -3.43
CA VAL A 163 -5.11 4.24 -2.48
C VAL A 163 -5.20 5.12 -1.23
N VAL A 164 -6.41 5.52 -0.88
CA VAL A 164 -6.69 6.34 0.32
C VAL A 164 -6.75 5.43 1.53
N GLN A 165 -5.85 5.69 2.49
CA GLN A 165 -5.93 5.14 3.83
C GLN A 165 -6.61 6.16 4.74
N ASP A 166 -7.81 5.84 5.22
CA ASP A 166 -8.53 6.72 6.14
C ASP A 166 -7.96 6.59 7.57
N PHE A 167 -6.79 7.20 7.77
CA PHE A 167 -6.12 7.21 9.07
C PHE A 167 -6.93 7.96 10.14
N GLN A 168 -7.80 8.87 9.74
CA GLN A 168 -8.70 9.55 10.67
C GLN A 168 -9.72 8.57 11.24
N GLU A 169 -10.39 7.80 10.39
CA GLU A 169 -11.32 6.75 10.81
C GLU A 169 -10.62 5.67 11.64
N VAL A 170 -9.40 5.24 11.24
CA VAL A 170 -8.58 4.31 12.04
C VAL A 170 -8.33 4.88 13.44
N GLY A 171 -7.94 6.14 13.54
CA GLY A 171 -7.69 6.82 14.82
C GLY A 171 -8.95 6.92 15.68
N THR A 172 -10.07 7.36 15.11
CA THR A 172 -11.37 7.47 15.79
C THR A 172 -11.81 6.12 16.34
N ARG A 173 -11.81 5.06 15.52
CA ARG A 173 -12.22 3.72 15.95
C ARG A 173 -11.29 3.15 17.02
N SER A 174 -9.99 3.41 16.90
CA SER A 174 -9.02 2.98 17.91
C SER A 174 -9.29 3.63 19.27
N LEU A 175 -9.58 4.93 19.28
CA LEU A 175 -9.92 5.66 20.50
C LEU A 175 -11.27 5.20 21.08
N ASP A 176 -12.29 5.01 20.25
CA ASP A 176 -13.59 4.48 20.67
C ASP A 176 -13.43 3.13 21.40
N MET A 177 -12.62 2.22 20.83
CA MET A 177 -12.34 0.92 21.43
C MET A 177 -11.54 1.03 22.74
N LEU A 178 -10.59 1.95 22.81
CA LEU A 178 -9.77 2.17 24.01
C LEU A 178 -10.62 2.75 25.16
N VAL A 179 -11.44 3.76 24.88
CA VAL A 179 -12.36 4.37 25.86
C VAL A 179 -13.35 3.32 26.36
N ALA A 180 -13.91 2.50 25.47
CA ALA A 180 -14.81 1.42 25.86
C ALA A 180 -14.15 0.41 26.83
N GLN A 181 -12.86 0.08 26.63
CA GLN A 181 -12.12 -0.76 27.58
C GLN A 181 -11.94 -0.09 28.95
N ILE A 182 -11.58 1.21 28.97
CA ILE A 182 -11.40 1.98 30.20
C ILE A 182 -12.71 2.04 31.01
N GLU A 183 -13.84 2.16 30.32
CA GLU A 183 -15.18 2.17 30.93
C GLU A 183 -15.70 0.78 31.31
N GLY A 184 -14.91 -0.28 31.13
CA GLY A 184 -15.30 -1.66 31.47
C GLY A 184 -16.36 -2.27 30.53
N LYS A 185 -16.55 -1.69 29.33
CA LYS A 185 -17.48 -2.24 28.34
C LYS A 185 -16.86 -3.47 27.66
N LYS A 186 -17.70 -4.44 27.34
CA LYS A 186 -17.29 -5.62 26.57
C LYS A 186 -17.07 -5.22 25.12
N ILE A 187 -15.84 -5.35 24.63
CA ILE A 187 -15.47 -5.09 23.23
C ILE A 187 -15.11 -6.39 22.51
N SER A 188 -15.25 -6.39 21.19
CA SER A 188 -14.73 -7.45 20.34
C SER A 188 -13.20 -7.35 20.25
N THR A 189 -12.50 -8.47 20.37
CA THR A 189 -11.06 -8.56 20.10
C THR A 189 -10.75 -8.81 18.62
N LYS A 190 -11.78 -9.05 17.79
CA LYS A 190 -11.59 -9.21 16.35
C LYS A 190 -11.07 -7.91 15.73
N ARG A 191 -10.16 -8.04 14.77
CA ARG A 191 -9.71 -6.95 13.94
C ARG A 191 -10.89 -6.23 13.26
N LEU A 192 -10.88 -4.90 13.37
CA LEU A 192 -11.69 -4.01 12.56
C LEU A 192 -10.85 -3.55 11.36
N ALA A 193 -11.30 -3.91 10.15
CA ALA A 193 -10.65 -3.53 8.91
C ALA A 193 -11.42 -2.37 8.24
N ILE A 194 -10.79 -1.20 8.15
CA ILE A 194 -11.34 -0.04 7.46
C ILE A 194 -11.18 -0.24 5.95
N THR A 195 -12.26 -0.06 5.20
CA THR A 195 -12.28 -0.22 3.74
C THR A 195 -11.55 0.94 3.07
N PRO A 196 -10.46 0.71 2.33
CA PRO A 196 -9.81 1.76 1.54
C PRO A 196 -10.63 2.12 0.31
N THR A 197 -10.30 3.27 -0.28
CA THR A 197 -10.82 3.70 -1.58
C THR A 197 -9.67 4.07 -2.52
N LEU A 198 -9.95 4.27 -3.81
CA LEU A 198 -8.95 4.69 -4.79
C LEU A 198 -9.24 6.13 -5.25
N ALA A 199 -8.30 7.05 -5.01
CA ALA A 199 -8.34 8.39 -5.56
C ALA A 199 -7.71 8.37 -6.96
N ILE A 200 -8.54 8.37 -8.00
CA ILE A 200 -8.10 8.39 -9.40
C ILE A 200 -7.72 9.83 -9.78
N ARG A 201 -6.49 10.02 -10.27
CA ARG A 201 -5.93 11.31 -10.71
C ARG A 201 -5.23 11.18 -12.07
N ALA A 202 -4.24 12.02 -12.34
CA ALA A 202 -3.60 12.15 -13.66
C ALA A 202 -2.50 11.11 -13.96
N SER A 203 -2.01 10.35 -12.98
CA SER A 203 -0.89 9.41 -13.18
C SER A 203 -1.26 8.05 -13.80
N THR A 204 -2.49 7.83 -14.24
CA THR A 204 -2.90 6.58 -14.92
C THR A 204 -3.68 6.85 -16.20
N ALA A 205 -3.45 6.04 -17.23
CA ALA A 205 -4.15 6.10 -18.51
C ALA A 205 -4.29 4.70 -19.12
N LYS A 206 -5.01 4.61 -20.25
CA LYS A 206 -5.09 3.35 -21.02
C LYS A 206 -3.69 2.86 -21.38
N ALA A 207 -3.50 1.55 -21.32
CA ALA A 207 -2.23 0.94 -21.69
C ALA A 207 -1.83 1.34 -23.14
N PRO A 208 -0.57 1.69 -23.38
CA PRO A 208 -0.12 2.09 -24.70
C PRO A 208 -0.32 0.94 -25.70
N HIS A 209 -0.79 1.29 -26.90
CA HIS A 209 -0.86 0.35 -28.01
C HIS A 209 0.57 0.01 -28.46
N LYS A 210 1.02 -1.21 -28.17
CA LYS A 210 2.26 -1.79 -28.70
C LYS A 210 1.95 -2.77 -29.81
#